data_AF-A0A847L4F0-F1
#
_entry.id   AF-A0A847L4F0-F1
#
_cell.length_a   1.000
_cell.length_b   1.000
_cell.length_c   1.000
_cell.angle_alpha   90.00
_cell.angle_beta   90.00
_cell.angle_gamma   90.00
#
_symmetry.space_group_name_H-M   'P 1'
#
loop_
_entity.id
_entity.type
_entity.pdbx_description
1 polymer ?
#
loop_
_entity_poly.entity_id
_entity_poly.type
_entity_poly.pdbx_seq_one_letter_code
_entity_poly.pdbx_strand_id
1 'polypeptide(L)'
;MKKLITMLCLIAVITGCEKTEEDSYQALKVTVKYSYSSNPSFGKKLSNDAFAYLYKDTGKEVDNDKSTISILFDTTLTYKDGTSSATPIRSSQKSESVFKNIPDGNYLLWVGHKSASSDYKTSSTKITINSKDDIITKNVVLDMDKKSGYQSWQEE
;
A
#
# COMPACT_ATOMS: atom_id res chain seq x y z
N MET A 1 -39.50 -64.98 21.77
CA MET A 1 -39.12 -64.98 20.34
C MET A 1 -38.58 -63.61 19.98
N LYS A 2 -37.35 -63.56 19.40
CA LYS A 2 -36.79 -62.59 18.43
C LYS A 2 -37.47 -61.19 18.38
N LYS A 3 -36.78 -60.05 18.49
CA LYS A 3 -35.63 -59.62 17.66
C LYS A 3 -34.89 -58.44 18.31
N LEU A 4 -33.56 -58.47 18.14
CA LEU A 4 -32.65 -57.33 18.13
C LEU A 4 -33.22 -56.18 17.28
N ILE A 5 -33.21 -54.96 17.80
CA ILE A 5 -33.16 -53.75 16.96
C ILE A 5 -32.03 -52.88 17.50
N THR A 6 -31.05 -52.69 16.63
CA THR A 6 -29.77 -52.04 16.82
C THR A 6 -29.94 -50.55 17.07
N MET A 7 -29.26 -50.07 18.11
CA MET A 7 -29.05 -48.68 18.49
C MET A 7 -28.29 -47.94 17.37
N LEU A 8 -28.88 -46.90 16.80
CA LEU A 8 -28.22 -45.98 15.88
C LEU A 8 -27.97 -44.66 16.64
N CYS A 9 -26.82 -44.55 17.30
CA CYS A 9 -26.32 -43.28 17.81
C CYS A 9 -25.84 -42.43 16.63
N LEU A 10 -26.70 -41.54 16.14
CA LEU A 10 -26.26 -40.41 15.34
C LEU A 10 -25.71 -39.35 16.31
N ILE A 11 -24.43 -39.46 16.66
CA ILE A 11 -23.71 -38.33 17.25
C ILE A 11 -23.40 -37.40 16.08
N ALA A 12 -24.28 -36.43 15.84
CA ALA A 12 -23.93 -35.27 15.04
C ALA A 12 -22.89 -34.48 15.84
N VAL A 13 -21.61 -34.78 15.60
CA VAL A 13 -20.51 -33.94 16.07
C VAL A 13 -20.62 -32.66 15.27
N ILE A 14 -21.28 -31.66 15.85
CA ILE A 14 -21.23 -30.29 15.36
C ILE A 14 -19.86 -29.72 15.76
N THR A 15 -18.78 -30.25 15.16
CA THR A 15 -17.55 -29.47 15.01
C THR A 15 -17.80 -28.46 13.89
N GLY A 16 -18.73 -27.55 14.12
CA GLY A 16 -18.69 -26.28 13.44
C GLY A 16 -17.53 -25.54 14.07
N CYS A 17 -16.39 -25.50 13.39
CA CYS A 17 -15.28 -24.61 13.68
C CYS A 17 -15.84 -23.30 14.26
N GLU A 18 -15.51 -23.02 15.52
CA GLU A 18 -15.42 -21.63 15.93
C GLU A 18 -14.60 -20.96 14.83
N LYS A 19 -15.21 -20.01 14.12
CA LYS A 19 -14.44 -19.07 13.33
C LYS A 19 -13.61 -18.32 14.37
N THR A 20 -12.44 -18.87 14.67
CA THR A 20 -11.31 -18.12 15.20
C THR A 20 -11.26 -16.88 14.33
N GLU A 21 -11.40 -15.71 14.95
CA GLU A 21 -11.30 -14.42 14.30
C GLU A 21 -10.12 -14.48 13.33
N GLU A 22 -10.43 -14.71 12.05
CA GLU A 22 -9.43 -14.65 10.99
C GLU A 22 -9.10 -13.16 10.96
N ASP A 23 -8.00 -12.82 11.62
CA ASP A 23 -7.42 -11.48 11.56
C ASP A 23 -7.58 -10.99 10.12
N SER A 24 -8.43 -9.99 9.98
CA SER A 24 -9.02 -9.66 8.71
C SER A 24 -8.00 -8.84 7.92
N TYR A 25 -7.07 -9.51 7.27
CA TYR A 25 -5.96 -8.86 6.61
C TYR A 25 -6.11 -8.77 5.10
N GLN A 26 -5.63 -7.66 4.53
CA GLN A 26 -5.65 -7.43 3.09
C GLN A 26 -4.27 -7.33 2.46
N ALA A 27 -4.27 -7.50 1.13
CA ALA A 27 -3.13 -7.17 0.30
C ALA A 27 -3.30 -5.80 -0.38
N LEU A 28 -2.23 -5.00 -0.37
CA LEU A 28 -2.10 -3.78 -1.17
C LEU A 28 -1.06 -4.02 -2.27
N LYS A 29 -1.49 -3.97 -3.53
CA LYS A 29 -0.62 -3.95 -4.70
C LYS A 29 -0.32 -2.50 -5.09
N VAL A 30 0.97 -2.17 -5.25
CA VAL A 30 1.43 -0.84 -5.65
C VAL A 30 2.29 -0.95 -6.91
N THR A 31 1.97 -0.15 -7.91
CA THR A 31 2.76 -0.03 -9.15
C THR A 31 3.22 1.41 -9.35
N VAL A 32 4.52 1.59 -9.56
CA VAL A 32 5.16 2.90 -9.81
C VAL A 32 5.65 2.97 -11.25
N LYS A 33 5.03 3.87 -12.03
CA LYS A 33 5.43 4.21 -13.39
C LYS A 33 5.93 5.64 -13.45
N TYR A 34 6.63 6.00 -14.52
CA TYR A 34 7.05 7.37 -14.80
C TYR A 34 6.82 7.77 -16.25
N SER A 35 6.73 9.07 -16.50
CA SER A 35 6.58 9.69 -17.82
C SER A 35 7.16 11.10 -17.84
N TYR A 36 7.21 11.72 -19.02
CA TYR A 36 7.61 13.12 -19.20
C TYR A 36 6.49 13.84 -19.95
N SER A 37 5.82 14.81 -19.33
CA SER A 37 4.80 15.63 -20.02
C SER A 37 5.38 16.48 -21.15
N SER A 38 6.65 16.84 -21.07
CA SER A 38 7.43 17.49 -22.14
C SER A 38 7.73 16.56 -23.33
N ASN A 39 7.63 15.24 -23.15
CA ASN A 39 7.81 14.25 -24.20
C ASN A 39 6.72 13.15 -24.17
N PRO A 40 5.50 13.46 -24.65
CA PRO A 40 4.39 12.50 -24.65
C PRO A 40 4.68 11.20 -25.42
N SER A 41 5.55 11.26 -26.45
CA SER A 41 5.92 10.09 -27.26
C SER A 41 6.70 9.03 -26.48
N PHE A 42 7.34 9.41 -25.37
CA PHE A 42 8.03 8.48 -24.47
C PHE A 42 7.05 7.49 -23.80
N GLY A 43 5.80 7.92 -23.59
CA GLY A 43 4.76 7.14 -22.92
C GLY A 43 5.02 6.91 -21.43
N LYS A 44 4.24 6.01 -20.84
CA LYS A 44 4.38 5.59 -19.43
C LYS A 44 5.30 4.38 -19.38
N LYS A 45 6.36 4.43 -18.56
CA LYS A 45 7.30 3.31 -18.36
C LYS A 45 7.21 2.81 -16.93
N LEU A 46 7.37 1.51 -16.73
CA LEU A 46 7.58 0.97 -15.39
C LEU A 46 8.89 1.54 -14.85
N SER A 47 8.88 2.01 -13.61
CA SER A 47 10.09 2.50 -12.99
C SER A 47 11.13 1.37 -12.90
N ASN A 48 12.42 1.70 -12.98
CA ASN A 48 13.53 0.78 -12.77
C ASN A 48 14.25 1.00 -11.42
N ASP A 49 13.91 2.09 -10.72
CA ASP A 49 14.45 2.47 -9.42
C ASP A 49 13.36 3.22 -8.65
N ALA A 50 12.51 2.46 -7.96
CA ALA A 50 11.32 2.95 -7.28
C ALA A 50 11.19 2.40 -5.87
N PHE A 51 10.38 3.07 -5.07
CA PHE A 51 9.99 2.62 -3.74
C PHE A 51 8.52 2.91 -3.46
N ALA A 52 7.99 2.15 -2.49
CA ALA A 52 6.68 2.35 -1.91
C ALA A 52 6.76 2.13 -0.41
N TYR A 53 6.27 3.09 0.38
CA TYR A 53 6.25 3.09 1.83
C TYR A 53 4.82 3.37 2.32
N LEU A 54 4.36 2.55 3.27
CA LEU A 54 3.02 2.66 3.85
C LEU A 54 3.14 3.11 5.30
N TYR A 55 2.48 4.21 5.64
CA TYR A 55 2.44 4.78 6.99
C TYR A 55 1.01 4.75 7.51
N LYS A 56 0.84 4.65 8.84
CA LYS A 56 -0.47 4.92 9.46
C LYS A 56 -0.83 6.39 9.23
N ASP A 57 -2.06 6.67 8.80
CA ASP A 57 -2.53 8.05 8.67
C ASP A 57 -2.79 8.61 10.07
N THR A 58 -2.21 9.79 10.34
CA THR A 58 -2.37 10.53 11.61
C THR A 58 -3.30 11.73 11.46
N GLY A 59 -3.90 11.92 10.28
CA GLY A 59 -4.71 13.09 9.93
C GLY A 59 -3.89 14.31 9.54
N LYS A 60 -2.56 14.30 9.75
CA LYS A 60 -1.66 15.40 9.43
C LYS A 60 -1.41 15.54 7.93
N GLU A 61 -1.21 16.78 7.49
CA GLU A 61 -0.89 17.08 6.10
C GLU A 61 0.62 16.95 5.85
N VAL A 62 0.99 16.24 4.79
CA VAL A 62 2.39 15.96 4.44
C VAL A 62 3.02 17.16 3.75
N ASP A 63 4.22 17.55 4.19
CA ASP A 63 5.10 18.46 3.48
C ASP A 63 5.91 17.66 2.46
N ASN A 64 5.47 17.67 1.21
CA ASN A 64 6.05 16.80 0.18
C ASN A 64 7.51 17.15 -0.15
N ASP A 65 7.85 18.44 -0.10
CA ASP A 65 9.18 18.94 -0.43
C ASP A 65 10.18 18.52 0.65
N LYS A 66 9.84 18.73 1.93
CA LYS A 66 10.69 18.28 3.05
C LYS A 66 10.76 16.77 3.15
N SER A 67 9.66 16.07 2.92
CA SER A 67 9.62 14.60 2.96
C SER A 67 10.50 13.95 1.88
N THR A 68 10.67 14.61 0.73
CA THR A 68 11.58 14.13 -0.32
C THR A 68 13.05 14.18 0.12
N ILE A 69 13.40 15.04 1.10
CA ILE A 69 14.74 15.11 1.69
C ILE A 69 14.88 14.08 2.84
N SER A 70 13.95 14.07 3.80
CA SER A 70 14.04 13.21 5.00
C SER A 70 14.10 11.72 4.65
N ILE A 71 13.40 11.31 3.60
CA ILE A 71 13.33 9.92 3.16
C ILE A 71 14.69 9.30 2.79
N LEU A 72 15.68 10.13 2.39
CA LEU A 72 17.03 9.68 2.08
C LEU A 72 17.82 9.26 3.31
N PHE A 73 17.42 9.76 4.49
CA PHE A 73 18.17 9.60 5.73
C PHE A 73 17.49 8.65 6.71
N ASP A 74 16.17 8.78 6.89
CA ASP A 74 15.46 8.10 7.97
C ASP A 74 14.16 7.39 7.55
N THR A 75 13.79 7.46 6.27
CA THR A 75 12.52 6.92 5.75
C THR A 75 11.27 7.46 6.45
N THR A 76 11.34 8.62 7.08
CA THR A 76 10.19 9.29 7.71
C THR A 76 9.63 10.40 6.80
N LEU A 77 8.37 10.72 7.03
CA LEU A 77 7.70 11.85 6.40
C LEU A 77 7.78 13.05 7.31
N THR A 78 7.95 14.23 6.71
CA THR A 78 7.81 15.51 7.39
C THR A 78 6.41 16.06 7.13
N TYR A 79 5.71 16.45 8.19
CA TYR A 79 4.41 17.10 8.10
C TYR A 79 4.56 18.63 8.03
N LYS A 80 3.53 19.33 7.56
CA LYS A 80 3.56 20.80 7.46
C LYS A 80 3.70 21.51 8.80
N ASP A 81 3.31 20.86 9.91
CA ASP A 81 3.51 21.36 11.27
C ASP A 81 4.97 21.21 11.77
N GLY A 82 5.86 20.63 10.95
CA GLY A 82 7.28 20.40 11.26
C GLY A 82 7.57 19.11 12.02
N THR A 83 6.54 18.34 12.41
CA THR A 83 6.73 17.04 13.05
C THR A 83 7.00 15.94 12.02
N SER A 84 7.58 14.83 12.47
CA SER A 84 7.84 13.66 11.61
C SER A 84 6.88 12.50 11.88
N SER A 85 6.67 11.67 10.87
CA SER A 85 6.00 10.38 11.04
C SER A 85 6.88 9.39 11.81
N ALA A 86 6.26 8.31 12.29
CA ALA A 86 7.00 7.08 12.57
C ALA A 86 7.56 6.47 11.26
N THR A 87 8.39 5.44 11.38
CA THR A 87 8.83 4.63 10.24
C THR A 87 7.65 3.92 9.56
N PRO A 88 7.77 3.55 8.27
CA PRO A 88 6.69 2.90 7.56
C PRO A 88 6.40 1.50 8.13
N ILE A 89 5.13 1.12 8.17
CA ILE A 89 4.70 -0.22 8.59
C ILE A 89 4.95 -1.29 7.52
N ARG A 90 5.08 -0.88 6.27
CA ARG A 90 5.46 -1.71 5.12
C ARG A 90 6.32 -0.88 4.19
N SER A 91 7.37 -1.48 3.65
CA SER A 91 8.28 -0.82 2.72
C SER A 91 8.74 -1.75 1.62
N SER A 92 9.04 -1.19 0.45
CA SER A 92 9.62 -1.89 -0.68
C SER A 92 10.42 -0.92 -1.53
N GLN A 93 11.52 -1.39 -2.10
CA GLN A 93 12.34 -0.70 -3.10
C GLN A 93 12.15 -1.34 -4.48
N LYS A 94 10.90 -1.61 -4.85
CA LYS A 94 10.51 -2.22 -6.12
C LYS A 94 9.42 -1.40 -6.79
N SER A 95 9.45 -1.38 -8.11
CA SER A 95 8.47 -0.72 -8.96
C SER A 95 7.09 -1.37 -8.89
N GLU A 96 7.05 -2.67 -8.59
CA GLU A 96 5.84 -3.41 -8.27
C GLU A 96 6.00 -4.06 -6.91
N SER A 97 5.06 -3.81 -6.02
CA SER A 97 5.11 -4.27 -4.63
C SER A 97 3.76 -4.81 -4.21
N VAL A 98 3.77 -5.90 -3.44
CA VAL A 98 2.58 -6.44 -2.78
C VAL A 98 2.84 -6.48 -1.28
N PHE A 99 2.14 -5.64 -0.54
CA PHE A 99 2.13 -5.68 0.91
C PHE A 99 1.00 -6.57 1.36
N LYS A 100 1.34 -7.66 2.05
CA LYS A 100 0.35 -8.59 2.61
C LYS A 100 0.10 -8.27 4.08
N ASN A 101 -0.97 -8.85 4.57
CA ASN A 101 -1.34 -8.86 5.97
C ASN A 101 -1.45 -7.44 6.55
N ILE A 102 -2.10 -6.50 5.83
CA ILE A 102 -2.27 -5.14 6.31
C ILE A 102 -3.56 -5.07 7.15
N PRO A 103 -3.50 -4.59 8.41
CA PRO A 103 -4.69 -4.41 9.22
C PRO A 103 -5.64 -3.37 8.63
N ASP A 104 -6.91 -3.45 9.01
CA ASP A 104 -7.88 -2.42 8.66
C ASP A 104 -7.48 -1.05 9.24
N GLY A 105 -7.69 0.00 8.46
CA GLY A 105 -7.41 1.36 8.88
C GLY A 105 -7.16 2.35 7.75
N ASN A 106 -6.82 3.57 8.16
CA ASN A 106 -6.44 4.65 7.26
C ASN A 106 -4.92 4.76 7.22
N TYR A 107 -4.41 4.89 6.01
CA TYR A 107 -3.00 4.89 5.72
C TYR A 107 -2.64 6.01 4.75
N LEU A 108 -1.36 6.36 4.78
CA LEU A 108 -0.74 7.19 3.78
C LEU A 108 0.24 6.31 3.00
N LEU A 109 -0.01 6.18 1.70
CA LEU A 109 0.89 5.53 0.77
C LEU A 109 1.78 6.60 0.15
N TRP A 110 3.09 6.47 0.35
CA TRP A 110 4.10 7.32 -0.22
C TRP A 110 4.95 6.52 -1.19
N VAL A 111 5.20 7.06 -2.37
CA VAL A 111 5.89 6.37 -3.47
C VAL A 111 6.90 7.30 -4.11
N GLY A 112 7.93 6.73 -4.74
CA GLY A 112 8.87 7.53 -5.49
C GLY A 112 9.64 6.74 -6.54
N HIS A 113 10.26 7.51 -7.44
CA HIS A 113 11.20 7.05 -8.45
C HIS A 113 12.45 7.92 -8.39
N LYS A 114 13.62 7.27 -8.38
CA LYS A 114 14.91 7.93 -8.54
C LYS A 114 15.26 7.99 -10.02
N SER A 115 15.39 9.19 -10.57
CA SER A 115 15.85 9.39 -11.94
C SER A 115 17.33 9.02 -12.10
N ALA A 116 17.79 8.86 -13.35
CA ALA A 116 19.21 8.71 -13.65
C ALA A 116 20.07 9.92 -13.21
N SER A 117 19.47 11.13 -13.10
CA SER A 117 20.14 12.32 -12.54
C SER A 117 20.26 12.30 -11.01
N SER A 118 19.81 11.21 -10.36
CA SER A 118 19.72 11.06 -8.90
C SER A 118 18.68 11.96 -8.22
N ASP A 119 17.79 12.58 -8.99
CA ASP A 119 16.66 13.33 -8.45
C ASP A 119 15.52 12.37 -8.11
N TYR A 120 14.89 12.57 -6.95
CA TYR A 120 13.70 11.82 -6.59
C TYR A 120 12.44 12.57 -7.02
N LYS A 121 11.54 11.85 -7.69
CA LYS A 121 10.15 12.26 -7.85
C LYS A 121 9.28 11.41 -6.96
N THR A 122 8.46 12.07 -6.16
CA THR A 122 7.67 11.44 -5.12
C THR A 122 6.22 11.88 -5.20
N SER A 123 5.34 11.06 -4.64
CA SER A 123 3.94 11.39 -4.42
C SER A 123 3.42 10.65 -3.21
N SER A 124 2.34 11.17 -2.64
CA SER A 124 1.60 10.47 -1.60
C SER A 124 0.11 10.52 -1.88
N THR A 125 -0.60 9.49 -1.40
CA THR A 125 -2.05 9.47 -1.36
C THR A 125 -2.54 8.82 -0.08
N LYS A 126 -3.73 9.23 0.38
CA LYS A 126 -4.42 8.58 1.49
C LYS A 126 -5.18 7.37 0.97
N ILE A 127 -5.13 6.27 1.69
CA ILE A 127 -5.85 5.04 1.36
C ILE A 127 -6.53 4.51 2.62
N THR A 128 -7.73 3.97 2.46
CA THR A 128 -8.41 3.18 3.49
C THR A 128 -8.31 1.73 3.09
N ILE A 129 -7.90 0.88 4.03
CA ILE A 129 -7.82 -0.57 3.89
C ILE A 129 -8.88 -1.14 4.84
N ASN A 130 -9.75 -1.98 4.32
CA ASN A 130 -10.86 -2.57 5.05
C ASN A 130 -11.12 -3.95 4.49
N SER A 131 -10.84 -4.97 5.31
CA SER A 131 -10.91 -6.43 5.14
C SER A 131 -12.01 -7.05 4.26
N LYS A 132 -12.98 -6.27 3.82
CA LYS A 132 -14.00 -6.65 2.84
C LYS A 132 -13.49 -6.69 1.39
N ASP A 133 -12.39 -6.01 1.09
CA ASP A 133 -11.74 -6.05 -0.23
C ASP A 133 -10.76 -7.25 -0.35
N ASP A 134 -10.68 -7.92 -1.50
CA ASP A 134 -9.72 -9.01 -1.68
C ASP A 134 -8.29 -8.47 -1.83
N ILE A 135 -8.11 -7.48 -2.71
CA ILE A 135 -6.83 -6.80 -2.97
C ILE A 135 -7.13 -5.34 -3.33
N ILE A 136 -6.46 -4.41 -2.66
CA ILE A 136 -6.46 -2.99 -3.05
C ILE A 136 -5.30 -2.77 -4.02
N THR A 137 -5.58 -2.17 -5.18
CA THR A 137 -4.54 -1.81 -6.16
C THR A 137 -4.37 -0.30 -6.23
N LYS A 138 -3.10 0.16 -6.22
CA LYS A 138 -2.74 1.55 -6.40
C LYS A 138 -1.67 1.68 -7.48
N ASN A 139 -2.00 2.44 -8.52
CA ASN A 139 -1.11 2.75 -9.62
C ASN A 139 -0.79 4.25 -9.62
N VAL A 140 0.50 4.59 -9.67
CA VAL A 140 0.94 5.98 -9.82
C VAL A 140 1.72 6.14 -11.12
N VAL A 141 1.54 7.29 -11.77
CA VAL A 141 2.44 7.75 -12.83
C VAL A 141 3.10 9.04 -12.35
N LEU A 142 4.42 8.96 -12.14
CA LEU A 142 5.26 10.09 -11.78
C LEU A 142 5.70 10.83 -13.04
N ASP A 143 5.12 12.00 -13.28
CA ASP A 143 5.54 12.95 -14.30
C ASP A 143 6.82 13.65 -13.84
N MET A 144 7.91 13.33 -14.53
CA MET A 144 9.26 13.78 -14.18
C MET A 144 9.47 15.27 -14.41
N ASP A 145 8.63 15.91 -15.23
CA ASP A 145 8.68 17.35 -15.49
C ASP A 145 7.94 18.16 -14.42
N LYS A 146 7.11 17.50 -13.60
CA LYS A 146 6.36 18.14 -12.51
C LYS A 146 7.11 18.08 -11.19
N LYS A 147 6.73 18.97 -10.27
CA LYS A 147 7.20 18.90 -8.88
C LYS A 147 6.65 17.65 -8.18
N SER A 148 7.40 17.16 -7.19
CA SER A 148 6.91 16.11 -6.28
C SER A 148 5.58 16.51 -5.64
N GLY A 149 4.75 15.53 -5.29
CA GLY A 149 3.41 15.74 -4.74
C GLY A 149 2.31 16.04 -5.77
N TYR A 150 2.65 16.48 -6.99
CA TYR A 150 1.69 16.82 -8.06
C TYR A 150 1.57 15.71 -9.12
N GLN A 151 1.26 14.50 -8.68
CA GLN A 151 1.35 13.30 -9.51
C GLN A 151 -0.01 12.63 -9.70
N SER A 152 -0.18 11.96 -10.84
CA SER A 152 -1.46 11.35 -11.20
C SER A 152 -1.55 9.93 -10.65
N TRP A 153 -2.39 9.76 -9.64
CA TRP A 153 -2.87 8.45 -9.23
C TRP A 153 -3.93 7.99 -10.23
N GLN A 154 -3.85 6.73 -10.65
CA GLN A 154 -4.77 6.15 -11.61
C GLN A 154 -5.64 5.14 -10.86
N GLU A 155 -6.96 5.29 -11.00
CA GLU A 155 -7.89 4.21 -10.73
C GLU A 155 -7.85 3.26 -11.93
N GLU A 156 -7.84 1.95 -11.67
CA GLU A 156 -8.03 0.93 -12.71
C GLU A 156 -9.52 0.69 -12.94
#